data_AF-A0A6J1NHE2-F1
#
_entry.id   AF-A0A6J1NHE2-F1
#
_cell.length_a   1.000
_cell.length_b   1.000
_cell.length_c   1.000
_cell.angle_alpha   90.00
_cell.angle_beta   90.00
_cell.angle_gamma   90.00
#
_symmetry.space_group_name_H-M   'P 1'
#
loop_
_entity.id
_entity.type
_entity.pdbx_description
1 polymer ?
#
loop_
_entity_poly.entity_id
_entity_poly.type
_entity_poly.pdbx_seq_one_letter_code
_entity_poly.pdbx_strand_id
1 'polypeptide(L)'
;MSDSSADSTNTKRPDGHVTKRAKKKVGVSSDDVGKRIKVPMFSSEDPELWFALLEGQLDSAGITDDQTRFAHVTNNLDITFAKIVKDIIINPPSLNRYEKVKTELIKRLSASHEVRVRQLLMHEELGDRKPSQFARHLQDLAGSNIPEEFLKTIWCSRLPKHVQTVLATQPSQSLDQLLDLADRVHEITAAKDVAATITSGSPV
;
A
#
# COMPACT_ATOMS: atom_id res chain seq x y z
N MET A 1 80.92 2.65 46.26
CA MET A 1 81.50 3.72 45.43
C MET A 1 80.37 4.11 44.48
N SER A 2 79.51 5.09 44.80
CA SER A 2 79.83 6.51 45.12
C SER A 2 80.50 7.16 43.90
N ASP A 3 80.08 8.29 43.33
CA ASP A 3 79.01 9.25 43.69
C ASP A 3 78.64 10.08 42.40
N SER A 4 77.69 11.01 42.30
CA SER A 4 76.84 11.73 43.26
C SER A 4 75.50 12.20 42.62
N SER A 5 74.87 13.27 43.11
CA SER A 5 73.67 13.93 42.55
C SER A 5 73.83 15.47 42.43
N ALA A 6 73.30 16.08 41.36
CA ALA A 6 72.98 17.51 41.17
C ALA A 6 72.25 17.64 39.81
N ASP A 7 70.98 18.03 39.70
CA ASP A 7 70.26 19.27 40.06
C ASP A 7 70.30 20.38 38.98
N SER A 8 69.23 21.17 39.01
CA SER A 8 68.53 21.90 37.97
C SER A 8 69.23 23.15 37.44
N THR A 9 69.04 23.46 36.15
CA THR A 9 68.95 24.86 35.69
C THR A 9 67.84 25.04 34.65
N ASN A 10 66.80 25.79 35.05
CA ASN A 10 65.79 26.37 34.16
C ASN A 10 66.30 27.73 33.65
N THR A 11 66.26 28.01 32.33
CA THR A 11 66.45 29.38 31.80
C THR A 11 65.93 29.57 30.36
N LYS A 12 65.21 30.70 30.17
CA LYS A 12 64.88 31.43 28.93
C LYS A 12 63.94 30.83 27.86
N ARG A 13 62.81 31.54 27.68
CA ARG A 13 62.37 32.03 26.35
C ARG A 13 63.27 33.19 25.90
N PRO A 14 63.40 33.46 24.59
CA PRO A 14 62.66 34.58 24.01
C PRO A 14 62.07 34.30 22.61
N ASP A 15 61.53 35.33 21.98
CA ASP A 15 60.55 35.27 20.90
C ASP A 15 61.08 35.11 19.46
N GLY A 16 60.25 34.45 18.63
CA GLY A 16 59.79 35.00 17.35
C GLY A 16 60.74 35.06 16.14
N HIS A 17 60.59 34.10 15.22
CA HIS A 17 60.52 34.46 13.79
C HIS A 17 59.61 33.55 12.95
N VAL A 18 58.95 34.16 11.97
CA VAL A 18 57.98 33.51 11.07
C VAL A 18 58.71 32.82 9.91
N THR A 19 58.38 31.55 9.64
CA THR A 19 58.55 30.97 8.31
C THR A 19 57.23 30.35 7.83
N LYS A 20 56.75 30.80 6.67
CA LYS A 20 55.50 30.30 6.08
C LYS A 20 55.76 28.94 5.42
N ARG A 21 55.09 27.88 5.87
CA ARG A 21 55.01 26.62 5.11
C ARG A 21 53.55 26.18 4.96
N ALA A 22 53.12 26.06 3.71
CA ALA A 22 51.75 25.72 3.36
C ALA A 22 51.51 24.20 3.26
N LYS A 23 50.24 23.80 3.37
CA LYS A 23 49.66 22.46 3.14
C LYS A 23 50.10 21.43 4.20
N LYS A 24 49.17 20.76 4.89
CA LYS A 24 48.09 19.95 4.31
C LYS A 24 46.84 19.99 5.20
N LYS A 25 45.66 20.24 4.63
CA LYS A 25 44.38 20.02 5.35
C LYS A 25 44.33 18.53 5.71
N VAL A 26 44.11 18.22 7.00
CA VAL A 26 43.62 16.91 7.39
C VAL A 26 42.22 16.80 6.80
N GLY A 27 42.07 15.97 5.79
CA GLY A 27 40.77 15.67 5.23
C GLY A 27 39.98 14.88 6.27
N VAL A 28 38.93 15.48 6.81
CA VAL A 28 37.78 14.67 7.23
C VAL A 28 37.25 14.07 5.93
N SER A 29 37.59 12.80 5.67
CA SER A 29 36.91 12.02 4.63
C SER A 29 35.52 11.76 5.15
N SER A 30 34.62 12.68 4.82
CA SER A 30 33.17 12.57 5.05
C SER A 30 32.54 11.78 3.90
N ASP A 31 33.17 10.66 3.55
CA ASP A 31 32.76 9.78 2.44
C ASP A 31 32.05 8.53 2.97
N ASP A 32 31.50 8.59 4.19
CA ASP A 32 30.36 7.77 4.57
C ASP A 32 29.07 8.56 4.28
N VAL A 33 28.76 8.67 2.98
CA VAL A 33 27.40 9.03 2.55
C VAL A 33 26.53 7.81 2.82
N GLY A 34 26.17 7.63 4.10
CA GLY A 34 25.32 6.55 4.59
C GLY A 34 24.12 6.44 3.67
N LYS A 35 24.09 5.33 2.91
CA LYS A 35 23.27 5.17 1.70
C LYS A 35 21.80 5.13 2.10
N ARG A 36 21.16 6.31 2.13
CA ARG A 36 19.80 6.50 2.65
C ARG A 36 18.84 5.59 1.89
N ILE A 37 18.42 4.52 2.56
CA ILE A 37 17.47 3.53 2.07
C ILE A 37 16.16 4.27 1.78
N LYS A 38 15.86 4.47 0.49
CA LYS A 38 14.58 5.01 0.03
C LYS A 38 13.62 3.84 -0.14
N VAL A 39 13.02 3.41 0.97
CA VAL A 39 11.96 2.39 0.92
C VAL A 39 10.73 2.99 0.23
N PRO A 40 10.18 2.34 -0.81
CA PRO A 40 8.90 2.76 -1.40
C PRO A 40 7.76 2.52 -0.41
N MET A 41 6.71 3.34 -0.47
CA MET A 41 5.47 3.06 0.27
C MET A 41 4.94 1.66 -0.09
N PHE A 42 4.34 0.98 0.89
CA PHE A 42 3.79 -0.35 0.68
C PHE A 42 2.64 -0.35 -0.34
N SER A 43 2.68 -1.27 -1.30
CA SER A 43 1.57 -1.53 -2.22
C SER A 43 0.93 -2.88 -1.92
N SER A 44 -0.39 -2.88 -1.76
CA SER A 44 -1.20 -4.10 -1.65
C SER A 44 -1.66 -4.66 -3.00
N GLU A 45 -1.38 -3.96 -4.10
CA GLU A 45 -1.67 -4.43 -5.47
C GLU A 45 -0.66 -5.48 -5.91
N ASP A 46 0.63 -5.21 -5.65
CA ASP A 46 1.74 -6.12 -5.91
C ASP A 46 2.72 -6.13 -4.71
N PRO A 47 2.42 -6.91 -3.66
CA PRO A 47 3.30 -7.02 -2.51
C PRO A 47 4.61 -7.74 -2.84
N GLU A 48 4.63 -8.62 -3.86
CA GLU A 48 5.84 -9.36 -4.26
C GLU A 48 6.88 -8.41 -4.86
N LEU A 49 6.47 -7.52 -5.77
CA LEU A 49 7.31 -6.46 -6.32
C LEU A 49 7.79 -5.50 -5.23
N TRP A 50 6.92 -5.12 -4.28
CA TRP A 50 7.33 -4.25 -3.17
C TRP A 50 8.43 -4.91 -2.31
N PHE A 51 8.29 -6.20 -1.98
CA PHE A 51 9.33 -6.94 -1.26
C PHE A 51 10.64 -7.03 -2.08
N ALA A 52 10.57 -7.30 -3.38
CA ALA A 52 11.77 -7.35 -4.23
C ALA A 52 12.50 -5.99 -4.30
N LEU A 53 11.76 -4.88 -4.37
CA LEU A 53 12.32 -3.52 -4.33
C LEU A 53 12.96 -3.21 -2.96
N LEU A 54 12.30 -3.59 -1.86
CA LEU A 54 12.82 -3.45 -0.50
C LEU A 54 14.12 -4.25 -0.33
N GLU A 55 14.14 -5.52 -0.74
CA GLU A 55 15.30 -6.42 -0.66
C GLU A 55 16.51 -5.85 -1.41
N GLY A 56 16.30 -5.39 -2.65
CA GLY A 56 17.36 -4.73 -3.43
C GLY A 56 17.95 -3.48 -2.75
N GLN A 57 17.16 -2.74 -1.95
CA GLN A 57 17.67 -1.60 -1.16
C GLN A 57 18.40 -2.05 0.11
N LEU A 58 17.89 -3.07 0.83
CA LEU A 58 18.51 -3.63 2.04
C LEU A 58 19.87 -4.25 1.72
N ASP A 59 19.94 -5.07 0.67
CA ASP A 59 21.17 -5.72 0.21
C ASP A 59 22.18 -4.67 -0.29
N SER A 60 21.69 -3.65 -1.01
CA SER A 60 22.48 -2.47 -1.44
C SER A 60 23.07 -1.64 -0.30
N ALA A 61 22.55 -1.80 0.92
CA ALA A 61 23.00 -1.13 2.14
C ALA A 61 23.71 -2.09 3.12
N GLY A 62 23.90 -3.36 2.74
CA GLY A 62 24.56 -4.38 3.57
C GLY A 62 23.72 -4.90 4.74
N ILE A 63 22.40 -4.68 4.75
CA ILE A 63 21.51 -5.09 5.84
C ILE A 63 21.12 -6.56 5.69
N THR A 64 21.83 -7.43 6.39
CA THR A 64 21.61 -8.89 6.41
C THR A 64 20.91 -9.40 7.66
N ASP A 65 20.83 -8.61 8.74
CA ASP A 65 20.24 -9.00 10.02
C ASP A 65 18.70 -9.14 9.95
N ASP A 66 18.18 -10.31 10.36
CA ASP A 66 16.75 -10.66 10.33
C ASP A 66 15.88 -9.66 11.12
N GLN A 67 16.34 -9.23 12.29
CA GLN A 67 15.59 -8.29 13.14
C GLN A 67 15.51 -6.91 12.48
N THR A 68 16.59 -6.46 11.84
CA THR A 68 16.65 -5.18 11.12
C THR A 68 15.81 -5.23 9.84
N ARG A 69 15.89 -6.30 9.04
CA ARG A 69 15.02 -6.48 7.85
C ARG A 69 13.54 -6.53 8.26
N PHE A 70 13.20 -7.23 9.35
CA PHE A 70 11.84 -7.25 9.92
C PHE A 70 11.38 -5.86 10.35
N ALA A 71 12.22 -5.09 11.05
CA ALA A 71 11.90 -3.71 11.45
C ALA A 71 11.67 -2.78 10.24
N HIS A 72 12.42 -2.96 9.15
CA HIS A 72 12.16 -2.25 7.90
C HIS A 72 10.79 -2.55 7.32
N VAL A 73 10.32 -3.80 7.37
CA VAL A 73 8.95 -4.15 6.96
C VAL A 73 7.94 -3.45 7.87
N THR A 74 8.01 -3.65 9.19
CA THR A 74 7.01 -3.11 10.13
C THR A 74 6.91 -1.59 10.11
N ASN A 75 8.03 -0.89 9.87
CA ASN A 75 8.06 0.58 9.82
C ASN A 75 7.52 1.17 8.51
N ASN A 76 7.31 0.36 7.46
CA ASN A 76 6.77 0.79 6.17
C ASN A 76 5.35 0.25 5.89
N LEU A 77 4.75 -0.49 6.84
CA LEU A 77 3.36 -0.91 6.77
C LEU A 77 2.44 0.09 7.50
N ASP A 78 1.47 0.63 6.80
CA ASP A 78 0.35 1.33 7.43
C ASP A 78 -0.45 0.39 8.35
N ILE A 79 -1.15 0.98 9.32
CA ILE A 79 -1.97 0.26 10.32
C ILE A 79 -2.95 -0.73 9.66
N THR A 80 -3.49 -0.40 8.49
CA THR A 80 -4.39 -1.27 7.70
C THR A 80 -3.71 -2.58 7.30
N PHE A 81 -2.46 -2.54 6.83
CA PHE A 81 -1.72 -3.72 6.40
C PHE A 81 -1.02 -4.42 7.57
N ALA A 82 -0.51 -3.67 8.55
CA ALA A 82 0.02 -4.22 9.80
C ALA A 82 -1.00 -5.10 10.55
N LYS A 83 -2.31 -4.76 10.48
CA LYS A 83 -3.39 -5.59 11.04
C LYS A 83 -3.46 -7.00 10.43
N ILE A 84 -3.08 -7.19 9.17
CA ILE A 84 -3.15 -8.47 8.45
C ILE A 84 -2.17 -9.49 9.05
N VAL A 85 -1.05 -9.02 9.59
CA VAL A 85 0.02 -9.81 10.23
C VAL A 85 0.23 -9.44 11.70
N LYS A 86 -0.83 -8.94 12.37
CA LYS A 86 -0.79 -8.46 13.76
C LYS A 86 -0.23 -9.48 14.75
N ASP A 87 -0.58 -10.75 14.57
CA ASP A 87 -0.06 -11.90 15.32
C ASP A 87 1.46 -11.99 15.28
N ILE A 88 2.06 -11.78 14.09
CA ILE A 88 3.51 -11.84 13.85
C ILE A 88 4.20 -10.58 14.37
N ILE A 89 3.54 -9.41 14.28
CA ILE A 89 4.10 -8.15 14.80
C ILE A 89 4.12 -8.12 16.33
N ILE A 90 3.05 -8.61 16.99
CA ILE A 90 2.96 -8.63 18.46
C ILE A 90 3.76 -9.78 19.07
N ASN A 91 3.77 -10.96 18.43
CA ASN A 91 4.49 -12.14 18.90
C ASN A 91 5.48 -12.62 17.80
N PRO A 92 6.57 -11.89 17.55
CA PRO A 92 7.52 -12.25 16.51
C PRO A 92 8.22 -13.58 16.81
N PRO A 93 8.45 -14.44 15.80
CA PRO A 93 9.19 -15.69 16.00
C PRO A 93 10.63 -15.43 16.44
N SER A 94 11.28 -16.43 17.03
CA SER A 94 12.67 -16.31 17.51
C SER A 94 13.70 -16.22 16.37
N LEU A 95 13.38 -16.79 15.21
CA LEU A 95 14.20 -16.86 14.01
C LEU A 95 13.34 -16.61 12.77
N ASN A 96 13.96 -16.16 11.67
CA ASN A 96 13.32 -15.95 10.36
C ASN A 96 12.08 -15.04 10.42
N ARG A 97 12.11 -13.97 11.23
CA ARG A 97 11.02 -12.99 11.37
C ARG A 97 10.69 -12.33 10.04
N TYR A 98 11.74 -11.95 9.29
CA TYR A 98 11.60 -11.30 8.01
C TYR A 98 10.88 -12.21 7.00
N GLU A 99 11.35 -13.45 6.84
CA GLU A 99 10.73 -14.38 5.91
C GLU A 99 9.29 -14.72 6.35
N LYS A 100 9.06 -14.94 7.65
CA LYS A 100 7.72 -15.25 8.15
C LYS A 100 6.73 -14.12 7.93
N VAL A 101 7.12 -12.85 8.12
CA VAL A 101 6.22 -11.71 7.83
C VAL A 101 6.03 -11.53 6.33
N LYS A 102 7.06 -11.74 5.51
CA LYS A 102 6.98 -11.71 4.04
C LYS A 102 5.98 -12.73 3.51
N THR A 103 6.20 -14.02 3.80
CA THR A 103 5.35 -15.11 3.31
C THR A 103 3.90 -14.93 3.77
N GLU A 104 3.67 -14.60 5.05
CA GLU A 104 2.31 -14.48 5.59
C GLU A 104 1.58 -13.22 5.12
N LEU A 105 2.26 -12.09 4.94
CA LEU A 105 1.64 -10.87 4.44
C LEU A 105 1.18 -11.06 2.99
N ILE A 106 2.04 -11.58 2.11
CA ILE A 106 1.70 -11.91 0.72
C ILE A 106 0.53 -12.89 0.71
N LYS A 107 0.65 -14.04 1.38
CA LYS A 107 -0.38 -15.10 1.42
C LYS A 107 -1.75 -14.58 1.87
N ARG A 108 -1.80 -13.77 2.93
CA ARG A 108 -3.06 -13.27 3.49
C ARG A 108 -3.68 -12.17 2.63
N LEU A 109 -2.87 -11.32 1.99
CA LEU A 109 -3.33 -10.36 0.99
C LEU A 109 -3.92 -11.08 -0.23
N SER A 110 -3.20 -12.05 -0.81
CA SER A 110 -3.68 -12.83 -1.96
C SER A 110 -4.98 -13.58 -1.66
N ALA A 111 -5.09 -14.22 -0.50
CA ALA A 111 -6.32 -14.89 -0.08
C ALA A 111 -7.49 -13.91 0.12
N SER A 112 -7.24 -12.73 0.70
CA SER A 112 -8.26 -11.68 0.86
C SER A 112 -8.73 -11.12 -0.49
N HIS A 113 -7.80 -10.96 -1.45
CA HIS A 113 -8.10 -10.54 -2.81
C HIS A 113 -8.93 -11.60 -3.56
N GLU A 114 -8.56 -12.87 -3.48
CA GLU A 114 -9.29 -13.97 -4.13
C GLU A 114 -10.73 -14.10 -3.59
N VAL A 115 -10.92 -14.02 -2.27
CA VAL A 115 -12.26 -14.02 -1.65
C VAL A 115 -13.11 -12.86 -2.18
N ARG A 116 -12.53 -11.67 -2.31
CA ARG A 116 -13.20 -10.48 -2.82
C ARG A 116 -13.58 -10.62 -4.30
N VAL A 117 -12.66 -11.08 -5.15
CA VAL A 117 -12.95 -11.35 -6.57
C VAL A 117 -14.07 -12.38 -6.71
N ARG A 118 -14.03 -13.46 -5.91
CA ARG A 118 -15.08 -14.49 -5.90
C ARG A 118 -16.44 -13.92 -5.48
N GLN A 119 -16.48 -13.07 -4.44
CA GLN A 119 -17.70 -12.37 -4.00
C GLN A 119 -18.31 -11.56 -5.15
N LEU A 120 -17.52 -10.64 -5.75
CA LEU A 120 -17.95 -9.78 -6.85
C LEU A 120 -18.46 -10.57 -8.07
N LEU A 121 -17.86 -11.73 -8.37
CA LEU A 121 -18.25 -12.55 -9.52
C LEU A 121 -19.46 -13.46 -9.26
N MET A 122 -19.59 -14.03 -8.06
CA MET A 122 -20.53 -15.14 -7.80
C MET A 122 -21.70 -14.80 -6.86
N HIS A 123 -21.57 -13.78 -6.02
CA HIS A 123 -22.51 -13.54 -4.92
C HIS A 123 -23.22 -12.18 -5.00
N GLU A 124 -22.83 -11.30 -5.93
CA GLU A 124 -23.42 -9.98 -6.09
C GLU A 124 -24.48 -9.92 -7.21
N GLU A 125 -25.68 -9.50 -6.83
CA GLU A 125 -26.85 -9.30 -7.69
C GLU A 125 -27.51 -7.95 -7.38
N LEU A 126 -28.23 -7.36 -8.34
CA LEU A 126 -28.87 -6.06 -8.12
C LEU A 126 -29.87 -6.08 -6.95
N GLY A 127 -30.77 -7.07 -6.95
CA GLY A 127 -31.90 -7.13 -6.02
C GLY A 127 -32.85 -5.93 -6.20
N ASP A 128 -33.46 -5.47 -5.11
CA ASP A 128 -34.33 -4.27 -5.09
C ASP A 128 -33.53 -2.94 -5.04
N ARG A 129 -32.21 -2.99 -5.21
CA ARG A 129 -31.32 -1.82 -5.13
C ARG A 129 -31.39 -1.02 -6.42
N LYS A 130 -31.26 0.31 -6.31
CA LYS A 130 -31.00 1.15 -7.50
C LYS A 130 -29.64 0.80 -8.11
N PRO A 131 -29.48 0.86 -9.45
CA PRO A 131 -28.18 0.67 -10.12
C PRO A 131 -27.03 1.47 -9.49
N SER A 132 -27.23 2.73 -9.10
CA SER A 132 -26.21 3.57 -8.44
C SER A 132 -25.82 3.07 -7.04
N GLN A 133 -26.80 2.58 -6.26
CA GLN A 133 -26.55 1.99 -4.94
C GLN A 133 -25.76 0.69 -5.05
N PHE A 134 -26.08 -0.13 -6.06
CA PHE A 134 -25.36 -1.36 -6.35
C PHE A 134 -23.92 -1.09 -6.82
N ALA A 135 -23.69 -0.07 -7.67
CA ALA A 135 -22.34 0.33 -8.06
C ALA A 135 -21.47 0.71 -6.86
N ARG A 136 -21.99 1.54 -5.93
CA ARG A 136 -21.27 1.93 -4.71
C ARG A 136 -20.96 0.72 -3.83
N HIS A 137 -21.91 -0.20 -3.67
CA HIS A 137 -21.68 -1.43 -2.93
C HIS A 137 -20.58 -2.30 -3.54
N LEU A 138 -20.56 -2.43 -4.87
CA LEU A 138 -19.47 -3.10 -5.59
C LEU A 138 -18.13 -2.39 -5.38
N GLN A 139 -18.10 -1.05 -5.37
CA GLN A 139 -16.88 -0.25 -5.09
C GLN A 139 -16.36 -0.47 -3.67
N ASP A 140 -17.25 -0.44 -2.67
CA ASP A 140 -16.90 -0.68 -1.26
C ASP A 140 -16.36 -2.11 -1.04
N LEU A 141 -16.95 -3.10 -1.70
CA LEU A 141 -16.45 -4.49 -1.69
C LEU A 141 -15.10 -4.62 -2.39
N ALA A 142 -14.94 -3.97 -3.55
CA ALA A 142 -13.74 -3.97 -4.39
C ALA A 142 -12.50 -3.36 -3.70
N GLY A 143 -12.68 -2.23 -3.02
CA GLY A 143 -11.57 -1.42 -2.52
C GLY A 143 -10.57 -1.04 -3.61
N SER A 144 -9.35 -0.67 -3.22
CA SER A 144 -8.30 -0.18 -4.15
C SER A 144 -7.76 -1.23 -5.13
N ASN A 145 -7.81 -2.51 -4.79
CA ASN A 145 -7.07 -3.55 -5.54
C ASN A 145 -7.79 -4.06 -6.81
N ILE A 146 -9.01 -3.60 -7.10
CA ILE A 146 -9.80 -4.08 -8.25
C ILE A 146 -9.97 -2.94 -9.26
N PRO A 147 -9.59 -3.12 -10.55
CA PRO A 147 -9.74 -2.08 -11.56
C PRO A 147 -11.18 -1.64 -11.78
N GLU A 148 -11.40 -0.32 -11.91
CA GLU A 148 -12.73 0.27 -12.11
C GLU A 148 -13.45 -0.28 -13.35
N GLU A 149 -12.75 -0.46 -14.48
CA GLU A 149 -13.33 -1.02 -15.70
C GLU A 149 -13.78 -2.49 -15.55
N PHE A 150 -13.09 -3.28 -14.71
CA PHE A 150 -13.55 -4.63 -14.37
C PHE A 150 -14.82 -4.58 -13.52
N LEU A 151 -14.87 -3.66 -12.55
CA LEU A 151 -16.03 -3.45 -11.70
C LEU A 151 -17.26 -2.97 -12.50
N LYS A 152 -17.05 -2.02 -13.42
CA LYS A 152 -18.05 -1.51 -14.37
C LYS A 152 -18.59 -2.61 -15.29
N THR A 153 -17.73 -3.54 -15.72
CA THR A 153 -18.13 -4.73 -16.49
C THR A 153 -19.06 -5.64 -15.67
N ILE A 154 -18.69 -5.95 -14.42
CA ILE A 154 -19.54 -6.73 -13.50
C ILE A 154 -20.87 -6.01 -13.28
N TRP A 155 -20.84 -4.73 -12.88
CA TRP A 155 -22.02 -3.90 -12.65
C TRP A 155 -22.99 -3.95 -13.84
N CYS A 156 -22.53 -3.54 -15.04
CA CYS A 156 -23.33 -3.58 -16.27
C CYS A 156 -23.92 -4.96 -16.54
N SER A 157 -23.14 -6.04 -16.39
CA SER A 157 -23.59 -7.41 -16.69
C SER A 157 -24.76 -7.88 -15.81
N ARG A 158 -24.90 -7.33 -14.60
CA ARG A 158 -25.88 -7.70 -13.58
C ARG A 158 -27.14 -6.80 -13.58
N LEU A 159 -27.18 -5.73 -14.37
CA LEU A 159 -28.38 -4.88 -14.51
C LEU A 159 -29.48 -5.54 -15.36
N PRO A 160 -30.76 -5.14 -15.24
CA PRO A 160 -31.82 -5.57 -16.15
C PRO A 160 -31.51 -5.26 -17.61
N LYS A 161 -31.90 -6.15 -18.53
CA LYS A 161 -31.53 -6.06 -19.97
C LYS A 161 -31.91 -4.73 -20.62
N HIS A 162 -33.03 -4.12 -20.25
CA HIS A 162 -33.43 -2.81 -20.77
C HIS A 162 -32.45 -1.69 -20.36
N VAL A 163 -31.91 -1.73 -19.14
CA VAL A 163 -30.86 -0.80 -18.68
C VAL A 163 -29.55 -1.06 -19.44
N GLN A 164 -29.14 -2.33 -19.57
CA GLN A 164 -27.94 -2.71 -20.34
C GLN A 164 -27.95 -2.13 -21.76
N THR A 165 -29.07 -2.26 -22.47
CA THR A 165 -29.23 -1.74 -23.84
C THR A 165 -29.05 -0.23 -23.92
N VAL A 166 -29.59 0.54 -22.96
CA VAL A 166 -29.43 2.00 -22.95
C VAL A 166 -27.98 2.39 -22.67
N LEU A 167 -27.34 1.78 -21.68
CA LEU A 167 -25.94 2.05 -21.33
C LEU A 167 -24.97 1.71 -22.47
N ALA A 168 -25.24 0.63 -23.23
CA ALA A 168 -24.45 0.25 -24.39
C ALA A 168 -24.41 1.32 -25.51
N THR A 169 -25.38 2.25 -25.55
CA THR A 169 -25.35 3.38 -26.48
C THR A 169 -24.44 4.53 -26.03
N GLN A 170 -23.93 4.52 -24.80
CA GLN A 170 -23.19 5.61 -24.16
C GLN A 170 -21.76 5.21 -23.73
N PRO A 171 -20.91 4.64 -24.62
CA PRO A 171 -19.59 4.11 -24.24
C PRO A 171 -18.61 5.16 -23.69
N SER A 172 -18.82 6.45 -24.03
CA SER A 172 -17.91 7.55 -23.69
C SER A 172 -18.31 8.36 -22.44
N GLN A 173 -19.38 7.97 -21.73
CA GLN A 173 -19.83 8.69 -20.53
C GLN A 173 -19.00 8.32 -19.29
N SER A 174 -18.91 9.26 -18.34
CA SER A 174 -18.27 8.98 -17.03
C SER A 174 -19.09 7.97 -16.22
N LEU A 175 -18.48 7.33 -15.23
CA LEU A 175 -19.19 6.39 -14.36
C LEU A 175 -20.41 7.04 -13.71
N ASP A 176 -20.27 8.22 -13.10
CA ASP A 176 -21.37 8.95 -12.46
C ASP A 176 -22.55 9.21 -13.42
N GLN A 177 -22.27 9.62 -14.66
CA GLN A 177 -23.30 9.83 -15.70
C GLN A 177 -24.03 8.54 -16.06
N LEU A 178 -23.30 7.42 -16.12
CA LEU A 178 -23.89 6.10 -16.35
C LEU A 178 -24.73 5.62 -15.16
N LEU A 179 -24.34 5.95 -13.92
CA LEU A 179 -25.15 5.65 -12.73
C LEU A 179 -26.46 6.44 -12.73
N ASP A 180 -26.41 7.74 -12.98
CA ASP A 180 -27.59 8.63 -13.07
C ASP A 180 -28.51 8.27 -14.26
N LEU A 181 -27.95 7.78 -15.36
CA LEU A 181 -28.73 7.26 -16.49
C LEU A 181 -29.38 5.92 -16.15
N ALA A 182 -28.64 5.00 -15.52
CA ALA A 182 -29.16 3.69 -15.12
C ALA A 182 -30.31 3.80 -14.12
N ASP A 183 -30.18 4.66 -13.10
CA ASP A 183 -31.24 4.91 -12.12
C ASP A 183 -32.53 5.44 -12.77
N ARG A 184 -32.44 6.44 -13.65
CA ARG A 184 -33.60 6.99 -14.37
C ARG A 184 -34.30 5.94 -15.24
N VAL A 185 -33.55 5.13 -15.97
CA VAL A 185 -34.10 4.07 -16.83
C VAL A 185 -34.77 2.97 -15.99
N HIS A 186 -34.17 2.65 -14.83
CA HIS A 186 -34.70 1.65 -13.90
C HIS A 186 -36.01 2.12 -13.24
N GLU A 187 -36.09 3.38 -12.77
CA GLU A 187 -37.32 3.96 -12.19
C GLU A 187 -38.50 3.96 -13.17
N ILE A 188 -38.27 4.32 -14.44
CA ILE A 188 -39.32 4.35 -15.49
C ILE A 188 -39.95 2.96 -15.69
N THR A 189 -39.18 1.90 -15.47
CA THR A 189 -39.66 0.52 -15.66
C THR A 189 -40.29 -0.03 -14.39
N ALA A 190 -39.65 0.18 -13.22
CA ALA A 190 -40.22 -0.21 -11.92
C ALA A 190 -41.61 0.42 -11.66
N ALA A 191 -41.81 1.68 -12.08
CA ALA A 191 -43.11 2.34 -11.94
C ALA A 191 -44.23 1.69 -12.79
N LYS A 192 -43.90 1.02 -13.90
CA LYS A 192 -44.88 0.33 -14.76
C LYS A 192 -45.36 -0.98 -14.15
N ASP A 193 -44.47 -1.74 -13.53
CA ASP A 193 -44.81 -3.03 -12.90
C ASP A 193 -45.69 -2.84 -11.65
N VAL A 194 -45.47 -1.76 -10.89
CA VAL A 194 -46.35 -1.41 -9.75
C VAL A 194 -47.76 -1.05 -10.24
N ALA A 195 -47.89 -0.21 -11.28
CA ALA A 195 -49.19 0.22 -11.81
C ALA A 195 -50.04 -0.93 -12.38
N ALA A 196 -49.41 -1.93 -13.00
CA ALA A 196 -50.10 -3.11 -13.51
C ALA A 196 -50.75 -3.95 -12.40
N THR A 197 -50.12 -4.00 -11.21
CA THR A 197 -50.56 -4.83 -10.09
C THR A 197 -51.77 -4.25 -9.34
N ILE A 198 -52.00 -2.94 -9.40
CA ILE A 198 -53.16 -2.30 -8.73
C ILE A 198 -54.47 -2.49 -9.51
N THR A 199 -54.37 -2.77 -10.82
CA THR A 199 -55.53 -2.81 -11.74
C THR A 199 -56.23 -4.19 -11.76
N SER A 200 -55.62 -5.23 -11.20
CA SER A 200 -56.18 -6.60 -11.15
C SER A 200 -57.01 -6.90 -9.89
N GLY A 201 -57.13 -5.94 -8.97
CA GLY A 201 -58.01 -6.04 -7.80
C GLY A 201 -59.47 -5.73 -8.13
N SER A 202 -60.22 -6.72 -8.61
CA SER A 202 -61.67 -6.59 -8.83
C SER A 202 -62.44 -6.32 -7.52
N PRO A 203 -63.44 -5.42 -7.51
CA PRO A 203 -64.36 -5.28 -6.40
C PRO A 203 -65.41 -6.41 -6.39
N VAL A 204 -65.91 -6.75 -5.21
CA VAL A 204 -67.09 -7.58 -4.95
C VAL A 204 -68.11 -6.74 -4.21
#